data_AF-A0A380H712-F1
#
_entry.id   AF-A0A380H712-F1
#
_cell.length_a   1.000
_cell.length_b   1.000
_cell.length_c   1.000
_cell.angle_alpha   90.00
_cell.angle_beta   90.00
_cell.angle_gamma   90.00
#
_symmetry.space_group_name_H-M   'P 1'
#
loop_
_entity.id
_entity.type
_entity.pdbx_description
1 polymer ?
#
loop_
_entity_poly.entity_id
_entity_poly.type
_entity_poly.pdbx_seq_one_letter_code
_entity_poly.pdbx_strand_id
1 'polypeptide(L)'
;MIGAILVSIVLAFFVPSATARAGAVVSILLGMIAAFNVGKDSRLASLLIITAVQAVSIWNIVIKTAAAQNIVAINFINQNLGCDVSWGEWFLYAAPWSAIMSIALYFIMIKVMPPERESIKGGKELTKEELNKLGPVSTKEWRLIVISILLLFFWSTEKVLHPADSTSITLIALGIMLMFKIGVITWKGVEKKIPWGTIIVWSRYFSW
;
A
#
# COMPACT_ATOMS: atom_id res chain seq x y z
N MET A 1 15.84 4.73 -6.73
CA MET A 1 14.65 5.60 -6.64
C MET A 1 13.45 5.06 -7.39
N ILE A 2 13.51 4.91 -8.72
CA ILE A 2 12.38 4.40 -9.52
C ILE A 2 11.86 3.06 -8.97
N GLY A 3 12.76 2.12 -8.66
CA GLY A 3 12.37 0.86 -8.02
C GLY A 3 11.64 1.01 -6.69
N ALA A 4 12.03 1.98 -5.86
CA ALA A 4 11.36 2.24 -4.59
C ALA A 4 9.95 2.82 -4.79
N ILE A 5 9.78 3.70 -5.79
CA ILE A 5 8.46 4.21 -6.19
C ILE A 5 7.60 3.05 -6.71
N LEU A 6 8.11 2.22 -7.63
CA LEU A 6 7.38 1.09 -8.19
C LEU A 6 6.94 0.08 -7.12
N VAL A 7 7.83 -0.26 -6.18
CA VAL A 7 7.49 -1.15 -5.05
C VAL A 7 6.39 -0.54 -4.19
N SER A 8 6.45 0.77 -3.88
CA SER A 8 5.39 1.47 -3.15
C SER A 8 4.07 1.46 -3.90
N ILE A 9 4.08 1.61 -5.23
CA ILE A 9 2.89 1.53 -6.09
C ILE A 9 2.26 0.15 -6.01
N VAL A 10 3.05 -0.91 -6.23
CA VAL A 10 2.56 -2.29 -6.19
C VAL A 10 1.98 -2.58 -4.81
N LEU A 11 2.71 -2.27 -3.73
CA LEU A 11 2.23 -2.49 -2.36
C LEU A 11 0.98 -1.69 -2.01
N ALA A 12 0.72 -0.54 -2.67
CA ALA A 12 -0.50 0.24 -2.46
C ALA A 12 -1.76 -0.59 -2.70
N PHE A 13 -1.75 -1.46 -3.70
CA PHE A 13 -2.88 -2.32 -4.07
C PHE A 13 -3.09 -3.48 -3.10
N PHE A 14 -2.02 -4.04 -2.53
CA PHE A 14 -2.12 -5.23 -1.68
C PHE A 14 -2.34 -4.90 -0.19
N VAL A 15 -1.85 -3.76 0.27
CA VAL A 15 -1.88 -3.38 1.68
C VAL A 15 -2.68 -2.10 1.81
N PRO A 16 -3.95 -2.14 2.23
CA PRO A 16 -4.82 -0.97 2.34
C PRO A 16 -4.55 -0.16 3.63
N SER A 17 -3.28 0.02 3.98
CA SER A 17 -2.85 0.81 5.13
C SER A 17 -1.53 1.49 4.83
N ALA A 18 -1.52 2.83 4.85
CA ALA A 18 -0.32 3.62 4.60
C ALA A 18 0.80 3.32 5.60
N THR A 19 0.48 3.16 6.88
CA THR A 19 1.48 2.90 7.93
C THR A 19 2.11 1.52 7.78
N ALA A 20 1.31 0.49 7.49
CA ALA A 20 1.82 -0.86 7.24
C ALA A 20 2.70 -0.91 5.98
N ARG A 21 2.30 -0.21 4.90
CA ARG A 21 3.11 -0.09 3.68
C ARG A 21 4.43 0.62 3.93
N ALA A 22 4.40 1.76 4.61
CA ALA A 22 5.61 2.50 4.94
C ALA A 22 6.58 1.63 5.74
N GLY A 23 6.10 0.91 6.76
CA GLY A 23 6.93 -0.01 7.54
C GLY A 23 7.57 -1.12 6.69
N ALA A 24 6.80 -1.76 5.80
CA ALA A 24 7.31 -2.80 4.91
C ALA A 24 8.38 -2.26 3.94
N VAL A 25 8.08 -1.15 3.26
CA VAL A 25 8.99 -0.53 2.29
C VAL A 25 10.28 -0.05 2.96
N VAL A 26 10.17 0.59 4.13
CA VAL A 26 11.33 1.04 4.90
C VAL A 26 12.20 -0.15 5.32
N SER A 27 11.61 -1.26 5.77
CA SER A 27 12.35 -2.46 6.17
C SER A 27 13.13 -3.06 4.99
N ILE A 28 12.52 -3.11 3.81
CA ILE A 28 13.17 -3.57 2.57
C ILE A 28 14.34 -2.65 2.20
N LEU A 29 14.13 -1.33 2.25
CA LEU A 29 15.17 -0.36 1.92
C LEU A 29 16.32 -0.37 2.91
N LEU A 30 16.05 -0.56 4.21
CA LEU A 30 17.09 -0.72 5.22
C LEU A 30 17.91 -1.99 4.97
N GLY A 31 17.28 -3.10 4.59
CA GLY A 31 17.97 -4.32 4.16
C GLY A 31 18.88 -4.07 2.96
N MET A 32 18.40 -3.33 1.95
CA MET A 32 19.21 -2.94 0.80
C MET A 32 20.39 -2.04 1.18
N ILE A 33 20.16 -1.02 2.03
CA ILE A 33 21.21 -0.10 2.49
C ILE A 33 22.31 -0.87 3.24
N ALA A 34 21.92 -1.82 4.10
CA ALA A 34 22.84 -2.70 4.81
C ALA A 34 23.64 -3.60 3.84
N ALA A 35 22.96 -4.24 2.87
CA ALA A 35 23.61 -5.09 1.87
C ALA A 35 24.61 -4.32 1.00
N PHE A 36 24.32 -3.07 0.67
CA PHE A 36 25.20 -2.21 -0.13
C PHE A 36 26.31 -1.52 0.66
N ASN A 37 26.41 -1.78 1.96
CA ASN A 37 27.37 -1.15 2.87
C ASN A 37 27.36 0.39 2.74
N VAL A 38 26.18 0.96 2.50
CA VAL A 38 25.98 2.40 2.42
C VAL A 38 25.88 2.90 3.87
N GLY A 39 26.72 3.87 4.24
CA GLY A 39 26.70 4.45 5.59
C GLY A 39 25.29 4.94 5.94
N LYS A 40 24.87 4.75 7.20
CA LYS A 40 23.53 5.14 7.68
C LYS A 40 23.22 6.63 7.47
N ASP A 41 24.26 7.47 7.39
CA ASP A 41 24.18 8.90 7.15
C ASP A 41 24.32 9.31 5.67
N SER A 42 24.32 8.34 4.73
CA SER A 42 24.44 8.65 3.31
C SER A 42 23.19 9.32 2.77
N ARG A 43 23.37 10.36 1.97
CA ARG A 43 22.28 11.05 1.27
C ARG A 43 21.51 10.12 0.35
N LEU A 44 22.14 9.06 -0.16
CA LEU A 44 21.47 8.03 -0.98
C LEU A 44 20.47 7.21 -0.16
N ALA A 45 20.82 6.84 1.08
CA ALA A 45 19.93 6.10 1.98
C ALA A 45 18.70 6.95 2.35
N SER A 46 18.92 8.20 2.75
CA SER A 46 17.85 9.15 3.06
C SER A 46 16.96 9.41 1.83
N LEU A 47 17.56 9.63 0.66
CA LEU A 47 16.85 9.83 -0.60
C LEU A 47 15.93 8.64 -0.92
N LEU A 48 16.41 7.40 -0.80
CA LEU A 48 15.61 6.21 -1.05
C LEU A 48 14.44 6.08 -0.08
N ILE A 49 14.70 6.19 1.23
CA ILE A 49 13.68 6.04 2.28
C ILE A 49 12.61 7.12 2.15
N ILE A 50 13.02 8.40 2.05
CA ILE A 50 12.09 9.53 1.98
C ILE A 50 11.25 9.43 0.70
N THR A 51 11.87 9.17 -0.46
CA THR A 51 11.14 9.01 -1.73
C THR A 51 10.10 7.90 -1.61
N ALA A 52 10.44 6.78 -0.97
CA ALA A 52 9.54 5.65 -0.89
C ALA A 52 8.36 5.90 0.06
N VAL A 53 8.59 6.56 1.19
CA VAL A 53 7.54 6.99 2.12
C VAL A 53 6.61 8.02 1.46
N GLN A 54 7.17 8.97 0.71
CA GLN A 54 6.35 9.93 -0.04
C GLN A 54 5.53 9.25 -1.14
N ALA A 55 6.09 8.26 -1.84
CA ALA A 55 5.35 7.46 -2.81
C ALA A 55 4.19 6.68 -2.15
N VAL A 56 4.41 6.12 -0.94
CA VAL A 56 3.34 5.47 -0.15
C VAL A 56 2.21 6.45 0.17
N SER A 57 2.54 7.70 0.51
CA SER A 57 1.56 8.75 0.79
C SER A 57 0.76 9.16 -0.46
N ILE A 58 1.44 9.37 -1.59
CA ILE A 58 0.80 9.75 -2.87
C ILE A 58 -0.20 8.68 -3.33
N TRP A 59 0.18 7.40 -3.22
CA TRP A 59 -0.66 6.29 -3.64
C TRP A 59 -1.72 5.90 -2.62
N ASN A 60 -1.67 6.47 -1.41
CA ASN A 60 -2.71 6.27 -0.40
C ASN A 60 -4.06 6.87 -0.82
N ILE A 61 -4.04 7.93 -1.62
CA ILE A 61 -5.25 8.61 -2.10
C ILE A 61 -5.98 7.75 -3.15
N VAL A 62 -5.25 6.96 -3.94
CA VAL A 62 -5.77 6.19 -5.08
C VAL A 62 -6.73 5.09 -4.64
N ILE A 63 -6.44 4.42 -3.53
CA ILE A 63 -7.22 3.28 -3.06
C ILE A 63 -8.30 3.79 -2.12
N LYS A 64 -9.56 3.74 -2.56
CA LYS A 64 -10.75 4.19 -1.80
C LYS A 64 -10.74 3.66 -0.35
N THR A 65 -10.38 2.40 -0.17
CA THR A 65 -10.39 1.70 1.13
C THR A 65 -9.09 1.85 1.95
N ALA A 66 -8.05 2.50 1.43
CA ALA A 66 -6.75 2.56 2.11
C ALA A 66 -6.67 3.61 3.23
N ALA A 67 -7.59 4.57 3.26
CA ALA A 67 -7.63 5.61 4.28
C ALA A 67 -9.05 6.03 4.60
N ALA A 68 -9.34 6.24 5.89
CA ALA A 68 -10.61 6.78 6.34
C ALA A 68 -10.93 8.14 5.71
N GLN A 69 -9.91 8.96 5.45
CA GLN A 69 -10.05 10.27 4.78
C GLN A 69 -10.71 10.15 3.40
N ASN A 70 -10.37 9.11 2.62
CA ASN A 70 -10.95 8.89 1.29
C ASN A 70 -12.44 8.57 1.42
N ILE A 71 -12.80 7.72 2.38
CA ILE A 71 -14.20 7.34 2.64
C ILE A 71 -15.02 8.56 3.10
N VAL A 72 -14.45 9.39 3.98
CA VAL A 72 -15.10 10.63 4.45
C VAL A 72 -15.35 11.60 3.28
N ALA A 73 -14.37 11.77 2.39
CA ALA A 73 -14.52 12.63 1.22
C ALA A 73 -15.64 12.12 0.28
N ILE A 74 -15.71 10.82 0.05
CA ILE A 74 -16.78 10.22 -0.78
C ILE A 74 -18.14 10.38 -0.13
N ASN A 75 -18.24 10.16 1.19
CA ASN A 75 -19.49 10.36 1.92
C ASN A 75 -19.95 11.83 1.86
N PHE A 76 -19.02 12.77 1.95
CA PHE A 76 -19.31 14.20 1.78
C PHE A 76 -19.82 14.53 0.37
N ILE A 77 -19.19 13.97 -0.68
CA ILE A 77 -19.65 14.11 -2.07
C ILE A 77 -21.07 13.54 -2.21
N ASN A 78 -21.33 12.36 -1.63
CA ASN A 78 -22.63 11.74 -1.70
C ASN A 78 -23.72 12.58 -1.02
N GLN A 79 -23.46 13.10 0.19
CA GLN A 79 -24.42 13.90 0.94
C GLN A 79 -24.76 15.24 0.27
N ASN A 80 -23.78 15.90 -0.37
CA ASN A 80 -23.99 17.23 -0.95
C ASN A 80 -24.39 17.20 -2.43
N LEU A 81 -23.92 16.21 -3.20
CA LEU A 81 -24.10 16.13 -4.65
C LEU A 81 -24.98 14.96 -5.08
N GLY A 82 -25.42 14.11 -4.15
CA GLY A 82 -26.23 12.92 -4.45
C GLY A 82 -25.51 11.85 -5.28
N CYS A 83 -24.21 12.01 -5.52
CA CYS A 83 -23.42 11.13 -6.37
C CYS A 83 -22.73 10.07 -5.52
N ASP A 84 -23.05 8.80 -5.74
CA ASP A 84 -22.38 7.67 -5.10
C ASP A 84 -21.21 7.19 -5.97
N VAL A 85 -19.98 7.40 -5.50
CA VAL A 85 -18.74 7.06 -6.23
C VAL A 85 -18.32 5.63 -5.91
N SER A 86 -18.34 4.76 -6.93
CA SER A 86 -17.80 3.39 -6.82
C SER A 86 -16.28 3.40 -6.61
N TRP A 87 -15.75 2.27 -6.14
CA TRP A 87 -14.31 2.08 -6.00
C TRP A 87 -13.57 2.26 -7.32
N GLY A 88 -14.11 1.72 -8.42
CA GLY A 88 -13.53 1.85 -9.76
C GLY A 88 -13.49 3.30 -10.26
N GLU A 89 -14.58 4.06 -10.05
CA GLU A 89 -14.63 5.49 -10.41
C GLU A 89 -13.62 6.30 -9.59
N TRP A 90 -13.57 6.08 -8.27
CA TRP A 90 -12.58 6.75 -7.42
C TRP A 90 -11.16 6.48 -7.88
N PHE A 91 -10.84 5.22 -8.18
CA PHE A 91 -9.54 4.83 -8.72
C PHE A 91 -9.24 5.58 -10.02
N LEU A 92 -10.20 5.65 -10.95
CA LEU A 92 -10.01 6.33 -12.23
C LEU A 92 -9.77 7.83 -12.08
N TYR A 93 -10.39 8.48 -11.09
CA TYR A 93 -10.17 9.90 -10.80
C TYR A 93 -8.84 10.16 -10.08
N ALA A 94 -8.48 9.31 -9.13
CA ALA A 94 -7.29 9.51 -8.29
C ALA A 94 -5.99 9.00 -8.92
N ALA A 95 -6.03 7.95 -9.75
CA ALA A 95 -4.84 7.33 -10.33
C ALA A 95 -4.05 8.28 -11.27
N PRO A 96 -4.67 9.06 -12.17
CA PRO A 96 -3.95 10.03 -13.01
C PRO A 96 -3.22 11.08 -12.18
N TRP A 97 -3.88 11.59 -11.13
CA TRP A 97 -3.27 12.54 -10.20
C TRP A 97 -2.05 11.95 -9.50
N SER A 98 -2.16 10.75 -8.94
CA SER A 98 -1.05 10.09 -8.26
C SER A 98 0.08 9.70 -9.20
N ALA A 99 -0.20 9.38 -10.46
CA ALA A 99 0.83 9.15 -11.47
C ALA A 99 1.63 10.43 -11.76
N ILE A 100 0.94 11.56 -11.99
CA ILE A 100 1.59 12.87 -12.19
C ILE A 100 2.42 13.26 -10.96
N MET A 101 1.86 13.09 -9.76
CA MET A 101 2.56 13.38 -8.51
C MET A 101 3.77 12.47 -8.28
N SER A 102 3.73 11.22 -8.75
CA SER A 102 4.88 10.30 -8.67
C SER A 102 6.03 10.74 -9.58
N ILE A 103 5.70 11.24 -10.79
CA ILE A 103 6.66 11.82 -11.71
C ILE A 103 7.26 13.11 -11.10
N ALA A 104 6.40 13.99 -10.57
CA ALA A 104 6.85 15.21 -9.89
C ALA A 104 7.76 14.88 -8.69
N LEU A 105 7.39 13.89 -7.88
CA LEU A 105 8.20 13.44 -6.74
C LEU A 105 9.59 13.00 -7.18
N TYR A 106 9.70 12.25 -8.28
CA TYR A 106 11.01 11.84 -8.79
C TYR A 106 11.92 13.03 -9.10
N PHE A 107 11.41 14.03 -9.82
CA PHE A 107 12.18 15.24 -10.17
C PHE A 107 12.49 16.11 -8.94
N ILE A 108 11.52 16.29 -8.04
CA ILE A 108 11.70 17.05 -6.80
C ILE A 108 12.80 16.40 -5.95
N MET A 109 12.75 15.09 -5.75
CA MET A 109 13.71 14.39 -4.90
C MET A 109 15.12 14.42 -5.47
N ILE A 110 15.30 14.30 -6.79
CA ILE A 110 16.61 14.47 -7.43
C ILE A 110 17.15 15.89 -7.25
N LYS A 111 16.30 16.91 -7.36
CA LYS A 111 16.71 18.31 -7.23
C LYS A 111 17.04 18.71 -5.80
N VAL A 112 16.26 18.24 -4.83
CA VAL A 112 16.43 18.58 -3.40
C VAL A 112 17.54 17.76 -2.75
N MET A 113 17.66 16.49 -3.11
CA MET A 113 18.64 15.55 -2.55
C MET A 113 19.40 14.86 -3.69
N PRO A 114 20.31 15.56 -4.38
CA PRO A 114 21.10 14.95 -5.45
C PRO A 114 21.90 13.76 -4.90
N PRO A 115 21.89 12.60 -5.59
CA PRO A 115 22.54 11.40 -5.10
C PRO A 115 24.06 11.53 -5.10
N GLU A 116 24.72 11.09 -4.03
CA GLU A 116 26.20 11.12 -3.90
C GLU A 116 26.93 10.17 -4.86
N ARG A 117 26.25 9.11 -5.32
CA ARG A 117 26.77 8.14 -6.30
C ARG A 117 25.64 7.69 -7.22
N GLU A 118 25.90 7.69 -8.53
CA GLU A 118 24.94 7.24 -9.56
C GLU A 118 24.77 5.72 -9.59
N SER A 119 25.74 4.95 -9.10
CA SER A 119 25.67 3.49 -9.05
C SER A 119 26.37 2.89 -7.83
N ILE A 120 25.78 1.81 -7.31
CA ILE A 120 26.37 0.97 -6.28
C ILE A 120 27.06 -0.20 -7.00
N LYS A 121 28.39 -0.22 -7.01
CA LYS A 121 29.18 -1.32 -7.59
C LYS A 121 28.90 -2.62 -6.82
N GLY A 122 28.64 -3.72 -7.52
CA GLY A 122 28.32 -5.04 -6.92
C GLY A 122 26.86 -5.21 -6.45
N GLY A 123 26.01 -4.20 -6.63
CA GLY A 123 24.64 -4.25 -6.11
C GLY A 123 23.76 -5.33 -6.76
N LYS A 124 24.02 -5.68 -8.02
CA LYS A 124 23.26 -6.71 -8.73
C LYS A 124 23.58 -8.13 -8.23
N GLU A 125 24.86 -8.47 -8.02
CA GLU A 125 25.22 -9.78 -7.46
C GLU A 125 24.67 -9.96 -6.04
N LEU A 126 24.81 -8.94 -5.18
CA LEU A 126 24.29 -8.97 -3.81
C LEU A 126 22.76 -9.10 -3.77
N THR A 127 22.05 -8.38 -4.63
CA THR A 127 20.58 -8.50 -4.73
C THR A 127 20.18 -9.91 -5.16
N LYS A 128 20.93 -10.52 -6.09
CA LYS A 128 20.66 -11.88 -6.56
C LYS A 128 20.93 -12.92 -5.47
N GLU A 129 21.97 -12.71 -4.66
CA GLU A 129 22.29 -13.58 -3.53
C GLU A 129 21.21 -13.50 -2.43
N GLU A 130 20.79 -12.30 -2.04
CA GLU A 130 19.71 -12.11 -1.06
C GLU A 130 18.36 -12.65 -1.57
N LEU A 131 18.07 -12.48 -2.87
CA LEU A 131 16.89 -13.09 -3.49
C LEU A 131 16.93 -14.62 -3.44
N ASN A 132 18.09 -15.22 -3.65
CA ASN A 132 18.27 -16.67 -3.55
C ASN A 132 18.10 -17.17 -2.10
N LYS A 133 18.49 -16.38 -1.09
CA LYS A 133 18.32 -16.72 0.34
C LYS A 133 16.86 -16.73 0.78
N LEU A 134 15.99 -15.94 0.16
CA LEU A 134 14.55 -15.92 0.47
C LEU A 134 13.86 -17.25 0.11
N GLY A 135 14.37 -17.97 -0.89
CA GLY A 135 13.81 -19.24 -1.34
C GLY A 135 12.50 -19.11 -2.11
N PRO A 136 11.83 -20.22 -2.41
CA PRO A 136 10.57 -20.23 -3.16
C PRO A 136 9.41 -19.67 -2.33
N VAL A 137 8.48 -18.99 -3.00
CA VAL A 137 7.25 -18.43 -2.40
C VAL A 137 6.44 -19.55 -1.74
N SER A 138 6.16 -19.38 -0.46
CA SER A 138 5.43 -20.36 0.36
C SER A 138 3.96 -20.46 -0.06
N THR A 139 3.32 -21.60 0.24
CA THR A 139 1.89 -21.80 -0.03
C THR A 139 1.01 -20.74 0.64
N LYS A 140 1.41 -20.21 1.80
CA LYS A 140 0.68 -19.16 2.52
C LYS A 140 0.76 -17.82 1.79
N GLU A 141 1.93 -17.46 1.27
CA GLU A 141 2.12 -16.24 0.47
C GLU A 141 1.34 -16.31 -0.84
N TRP A 142 1.33 -17.47 -1.50
CA TRP A 142 0.50 -17.68 -2.69
C TRP A 142 -0.99 -17.49 -2.40
N ARG A 143 -1.50 -18.04 -1.30
CA ARG A 143 -2.89 -17.83 -0.87
C ARG A 143 -3.18 -16.35 -0.63
N LEU A 144 -2.28 -15.62 0.02
CA LEU A 144 -2.43 -14.19 0.27
C LEU A 144 -2.52 -13.41 -1.06
N ILE A 145 -1.60 -13.68 -1.99
CA ILE A 145 -1.57 -13.03 -3.31
C ILE A 145 -2.88 -13.29 -4.06
N VAL A 146 -3.36 -14.53 -4.08
CA VAL A 146 -4.62 -14.89 -4.75
C VAL A 146 -5.81 -14.17 -4.13
N ILE A 147 -5.92 -14.17 -2.80
CA ILE A 147 -7.03 -13.48 -2.11
C ILE A 147 -6.98 -11.97 -2.38
N SER A 148 -5.80 -11.35 -2.35
CA SER A 148 -5.65 -9.93 -2.65
C SER A 148 -6.02 -9.58 -4.10
N ILE A 149 -5.64 -10.41 -5.07
CA ILE A 149 -6.02 -10.21 -6.49
C ILE A 149 -7.54 -10.32 -6.65
N LEU A 150 -8.16 -11.34 -6.05
CA LEU A 150 -9.62 -11.49 -6.08
C LEU A 150 -10.32 -10.31 -5.42
N LEU A 151 -9.81 -9.84 -4.28
CA LEU A 151 -10.35 -8.67 -3.58
C LEU A 151 -10.30 -7.42 -4.45
N LEU A 152 -9.15 -7.15 -5.08
CA LEU A 152 -8.98 -6.02 -6.00
C LEU A 152 -9.91 -6.12 -7.21
N PHE A 153 -10.09 -7.34 -7.74
CA PHE A 153 -11.03 -7.59 -8.83
C PHE A 153 -12.46 -7.22 -8.42
N PHE A 154 -12.96 -7.78 -7.31
CA PHE A 154 -14.31 -7.49 -6.82
C PHE A 154 -14.51 -6.02 -6.44
N TRP A 155 -13.50 -5.35 -5.87
CA TRP A 155 -13.56 -3.91 -5.64
C TRP A 155 -13.67 -3.14 -6.95
N SER A 156 -12.84 -3.45 -7.96
CA SER A 156 -12.86 -2.75 -9.24
C SER A 156 -14.18 -2.92 -10.01
N THR A 157 -14.92 -4.01 -9.73
CA THR A 157 -16.17 -4.35 -10.40
C THR A 157 -17.43 -3.94 -9.61
N GLU A 158 -17.25 -3.22 -8.50
CA GLU A 158 -18.33 -2.62 -7.71
C GLU A 158 -19.26 -1.80 -8.63
N LYS A 159 -20.58 -2.01 -8.52
CA LYS A 159 -21.65 -1.41 -9.35
C LYS A 159 -21.68 -1.79 -10.83
N VAL A 160 -20.68 -2.52 -11.33
CA VAL A 160 -20.65 -3.02 -12.72
C VAL A 160 -21.14 -4.47 -12.79
N LEU A 161 -20.54 -5.36 -11.99
CA LEU A 161 -20.87 -6.79 -11.97
C LEU A 161 -21.76 -7.19 -10.77
N HIS A 162 -21.75 -6.41 -9.70
CA HIS A 162 -22.55 -6.68 -8.50
C HIS A 162 -22.93 -5.39 -7.76
N PRO A 163 -24.06 -5.41 -7.03
CA PRO A 163 -24.45 -4.33 -6.13
C PRO A 163 -23.74 -4.39 -4.77
N ALA A 164 -22.95 -5.45 -4.50
CA ALA A 164 -22.26 -5.60 -3.22
C ALA A 164 -21.25 -4.47 -3.01
N ASP A 165 -21.30 -3.84 -1.84
CA ASP A 165 -20.42 -2.75 -1.47
C ASP A 165 -19.02 -3.27 -1.09
N SER A 166 -18.04 -2.38 -1.23
CA SER A 166 -16.63 -2.65 -0.94
C SER A 166 -16.39 -3.17 0.50
N THR A 167 -17.22 -2.78 1.47
CA THR A 167 -17.09 -3.19 2.87
C THR A 167 -17.47 -4.65 3.04
N SER A 168 -18.63 -5.04 2.51
CA SER A 168 -19.11 -6.42 2.51
C SER A 168 -18.11 -7.39 1.88
N ILE A 169 -17.55 -7.03 0.73
CA ILE A 169 -16.50 -7.81 0.05
C ILE A 169 -15.25 -7.95 0.92
N THR A 170 -14.85 -6.87 1.60
CA THR A 170 -13.69 -6.87 2.50
C THR A 170 -13.90 -7.80 3.70
N LEU A 171 -15.11 -7.81 4.27
CA LEU A 171 -15.45 -8.69 5.40
C LEU A 171 -15.44 -10.16 5.00
N ILE A 172 -15.94 -10.49 3.80
CA ILE A 172 -15.90 -11.85 3.25
C ILE A 172 -14.44 -12.29 3.06
N ALA A 173 -13.60 -11.46 2.44
CA ALA A 173 -12.19 -11.77 2.25
C ALA A 173 -11.45 -11.96 3.59
N LEU A 174 -11.74 -11.11 4.58
CA LEU A 174 -11.19 -11.25 5.93
C LEU A 174 -11.64 -12.57 6.59
N GLY A 175 -12.91 -12.95 6.44
CA GLY A 175 -13.43 -14.23 6.91
C GLY A 175 -12.70 -15.42 6.28
N ILE A 176 -12.44 -15.37 4.97
CA ILE A 176 -11.66 -16.39 4.27
C ILE A 176 -10.22 -16.45 4.80
N MET A 177 -9.59 -15.29 5.03
CA MET A 177 -8.22 -15.22 5.57
C MET A 177 -8.08 -15.75 7.00
N LEU A 178 -9.18 -15.80 7.77
CA LEU A 178 -9.23 -16.26 9.16
C LEU A 178 -9.68 -17.74 9.32
N MET A 179 -10.16 -18.38 8.25
CA MET A 179 -10.67 -19.76 8.30
C MET A 179 -9.60 -20.79 8.70
N PHE A 180 -9.99 -21.79 9.51
CA PHE A 180 -9.08 -22.74 10.17
C PHE A 180 -8.23 -23.63 9.22
N LYS A 181 -8.63 -23.82 7.95
CA LYS A 181 -7.90 -24.67 6.98
C LYS A 181 -7.23 -23.90 5.82
N ILE A 182 -7.79 -22.74 5.45
CA ILE A 182 -7.33 -21.93 4.31
C ILE A 182 -6.55 -20.70 4.80
N GLY A 183 -6.81 -20.27 6.04
CA GLY A 183 -6.42 -18.99 6.58
C GLY A 183 -4.92 -18.72 6.57
N VAL A 184 -4.61 -17.47 6.24
CA VAL A 184 -3.24 -16.93 6.18
C VAL A 184 -2.87 -16.33 7.53
N ILE A 185 -3.85 -15.84 8.29
CA ILE A 185 -3.64 -15.07 9.53
C ILE A 185 -4.53 -15.65 10.65
N THR A 186 -4.04 -15.61 11.89
CA THR A 186 -4.80 -16.00 13.08
C THR A 186 -5.55 -14.82 13.67
N TRP A 187 -6.73 -15.07 14.26
CA TRP A 187 -7.53 -14.01 14.90
C TRP A 187 -6.75 -13.19 15.93
N LYS A 188 -5.98 -13.87 16.81
CA LYS A 188 -5.11 -13.21 17.80
C LYS A 188 -4.08 -12.26 17.16
N GLY A 189 -3.66 -12.52 15.91
CA GLY A 189 -2.75 -11.66 15.16
C GLY A 189 -3.43 -10.45 14.52
N VAL A 190 -4.70 -10.58 14.15
CA VAL A 190 -5.52 -9.48 13.59
C VAL A 190 -5.99 -8.54 14.69
N GLU A 191 -6.54 -9.08 15.78
CA GLU A 191 -7.13 -8.31 16.89
C GLU A 191 -6.20 -7.23 17.43
N LYS A 192 -4.90 -7.55 17.57
CA LYS A 192 -3.88 -6.61 18.05
C LYS A 192 -3.57 -5.47 17.07
N LYS A 193 -3.88 -5.65 15.79
CA LYS A 193 -3.60 -4.68 14.72
C LYS A 193 -4.81 -3.81 14.39
N ILE A 194 -6.00 -4.16 14.89
CA ILE A 194 -7.20 -3.36 14.69
C ILE A 194 -7.10 -2.09 15.55
N PRO A 195 -7.21 -0.88 14.95
CA PRO A 195 -7.17 0.37 15.70
C PRO A 195 -8.53 0.63 16.35
N TRP A 196 -8.84 -0.09 17.43
CA TRP A 196 -10.12 0.00 18.15
C TRP A 196 -10.49 1.43 18.54
N GLY A 197 -9.51 2.24 18.95
CA GLY A 197 -9.72 3.64 19.28
C GLY A 197 -10.24 4.47 18.09
N THR A 198 -9.72 4.25 16.89
CA THR A 198 -10.19 4.92 15.68
C THR A 198 -11.63 4.53 15.37
N ILE A 199 -11.97 3.23 15.45
CA ILE A 199 -13.34 2.75 15.20
C ILE A 199 -14.34 3.42 16.16
N ILE A 200 -14.00 3.49 17.46
CA ILE A 200 -14.85 4.10 18.49
C ILE A 200 -15.02 5.61 18.27
N VAL A 201 -13.95 6.31 17.89
CA VAL A 201 -14.02 7.76 17.63
C VAL A 201 -14.93 8.06 16.44
N TRP A 202 -14.76 7.33 15.33
CA TRP A 202 -15.59 7.54 14.15
C TRP A 202 -17.04 7.08 14.36
N SER A 203 -17.28 5.99 15.09
CA SER A 203 -18.66 5.55 15.38
C SER A 203 -19.44 6.59 16.16
N ARG A 204 -18.80 7.29 17.10
CA ARG A 204 -19.44 8.38 17.85
C ARG A 204 -19.59 9.68 17.05
N TYR A 205 -18.73 9.90 16.06
CA TYR A 205 -18.80 11.08 15.21
C TYR A 205 -19.94 11.00 14.17
N PHE A 206 -20.28 9.79 13.71
CA PHE A 206 -21.33 9.54 12.72
C PHE A 206 -22.70 9.17 13.32
N SER A 207 -22.85 9.16 14.65
CA SER A 207 -24.10 8.78 15.34
C SER A 207 -25.10 9.93 15.54
N TRP A 208 -25.03 11.01 14.75
CA TRP A 208 -25.95 12.15 14.79
C TRP A 208 -26.29 12.61 13.37
#